data_AF-A0A800FAK5-F1
#
_entry.id   AF-A0A800FAK5-F1
#
_cell.length_a   1.000
_cell.length_b   1.000
_cell.length_c   1.000
_cell.angle_alpha   90.00
_cell.angle_beta   90.00
_cell.angle_gamma   90.00
#
_symmetry.space_group_name_H-M   'P 1'
#
loop_
_entity.id
_entity.type
_entity.pdbx_description
1 polymer ?
#
loop_
_entity_poly.entity_id
_entity_poly.type
_entity_poly.pdbx_seq_one_letter_code
_entity_poly.pdbx_strand_id
1 'polypeptide(L)'
;MSMLFLDRLKSLFSGTGQDAGSSRSPMITCEEALGVVHDFLDGELDGVSEEQVKAHFEVCKRCYPHLHVEEAFREALCRAAAEERAPTALKARLMELLAEADA
;
A
#
# COMPACT_ATOMS: atom_id res chain seq x y z
N MET A 1 5.04 0.74 -17.23
CA MET A 1 5.76 -0.47 -16.74
C MET A 1 5.71 -0.40 -15.23
N SER A 2 5.08 -1.28 -14.46
CA SER A 2 4.50 -2.59 -14.72
C SER A 2 3.51 -2.92 -13.58
N MET A 3 2.29 -2.37 -13.62
CA MET A 3 1.19 -2.79 -12.71
C MET A 3 0.41 -4.00 -13.25
N LEU A 4 0.72 -4.45 -14.46
CA LEU A 4 -0.03 -5.53 -15.15
C LEU A 4 0.27 -6.96 -14.66
N PHE A 5 1.28 -7.15 -13.80
CA PHE A 5 1.68 -8.50 -13.40
C PHE A 5 0.85 -9.04 -12.22
N LEU A 6 0.42 -8.17 -11.30
CA LEU A 6 -0.35 -8.57 -10.12
C LEU A 6 -1.86 -8.62 -10.39
N ASP A 7 -2.38 -7.75 -11.27
CA ASP A 7 -3.81 -7.74 -11.65
C ASP A 7 -4.26 -9.03 -12.35
N ARG A 8 -3.36 -9.66 -13.12
CA ARG A 8 -3.66 -10.93 -13.81
C ARG A 8 -3.76 -12.13 -12.87
N LEU A 9 -3.20 -12.05 -11.66
CA LEU A 9 -3.26 -13.12 -10.67
C LEU A 9 -4.54 -13.05 -9.82
N LYS A 10 -5.04 -11.85 -9.50
CA LYS A 10 -6.28 -11.64 -8.74
C LYS A 10 -7.51 -12.26 -9.41
N SER A 11 -7.59 -12.21 -10.75
CA SER A 11 -8.70 -12.79 -11.53
C SER A 11 -8.86 -14.31 -11.41
N LEU A 12 -7.88 -15.04 -10.87
CA LEU A 12 -7.92 -16.49 -10.75
C LEU A 12 -8.40 -16.99 -9.38
N PHE A 13 -8.54 -16.11 -8.38
CA PHE A 13 -8.82 -16.51 -7.00
C PHE A 13 -10.09 -15.93 -6.36
N SER A 14 -10.84 -15.05 -7.04
CA SER A 14 -12.08 -14.48 -6.47
C SER A 14 -13.22 -15.48 -6.47
N GLY A 15 -13.27 -16.29 -5.40
CA GLY A 15 -14.42 -17.09 -5.00
C GLY A 15 -15.49 -16.22 -4.37
N THR A 16 -16.72 -16.34 -4.85
CA THR A 16 -17.90 -15.61 -4.35
C THR A 16 -18.24 -15.98 -2.90
N GLY A 17 -18.12 -15.01 -1.99
CA GLY A 17 -18.72 -15.05 -0.65
C GLY A 17 -19.54 -13.79 -0.40
N GLN A 18 -20.87 -13.87 -0.60
CA GLN A 18 -21.81 -12.78 -0.29
C GLN A 18 -22.43 -13.02 1.08
N ASP A 19 -22.11 -12.15 2.02
CA ASP A 19 -22.72 -12.13 3.35
C ASP A 19 -23.45 -10.78 3.52
N ALA A 20 -24.78 -10.84 3.58
CA ALA A 20 -25.66 -9.67 3.65
C ALA A 20 -25.88 -9.19 5.10
N GLY A 21 -25.66 -7.88 5.34
CA GLY A 21 -26.44 -7.07 6.28
C GLY A 21 -25.77 -6.62 7.59
N SER A 22 -25.43 -5.34 7.70
CA SER A 22 -25.73 -4.45 8.86
C SER A 22 -25.05 -3.08 8.66
N SER A 23 -25.78 -1.98 8.94
CA SER A 23 -25.32 -0.59 8.83
C SER A 23 -24.32 -0.21 9.94
N ARG A 24 -23.10 -0.71 9.80
CA ARG A 24 -21.83 -0.06 10.14
C ARG A 24 -21.03 -0.12 8.83
N SER A 25 -20.25 0.90 8.46
CA SER A 25 -19.38 0.78 7.27
C SER A 25 -18.70 -0.58 7.32
N PRO A 26 -18.95 -1.49 6.36
CA PRO A 26 -18.49 -2.87 6.49
C PRO A 26 -16.97 -2.83 6.59
N MET A 27 -16.43 -3.36 7.68
CA MET A 27 -15.01 -3.66 7.73
C MET A 27 -14.70 -4.55 6.53
N ILE A 28 -13.68 -4.19 5.76
CA ILE A 28 -13.27 -4.97 4.60
C ILE A 28 -12.90 -6.39 5.02
N THR A 29 -13.08 -7.33 4.09
CA THR A 29 -12.75 -8.73 4.28
C THR A 29 -11.23 -8.92 4.39
N CYS A 30 -10.81 -10.09 4.89
CA CYS A 30 -9.39 -10.45 4.89
C CYS A 30 -8.81 -10.54 3.47
N GLU A 31 -9.63 -10.96 2.50
CA GLU A 31 -9.21 -11.07 1.09
C GLU A 31 -8.98 -9.68 0.49
N GLU A 32 -9.90 -8.73 0.72
CA GLU A 32 -9.72 -7.34 0.30
C GLU A 32 -8.52 -6.70 0.98
N ALA A 33 -8.37 -6.84 2.31
CA ALA A 33 -7.28 -6.24 3.06
C ALA A 33 -5.90 -6.74 2.60
N LEU A 34 -5.74 -8.06 2.41
CA LEU A 34 -4.51 -8.64 1.88
C LEU A 34 -4.31 -8.30 0.39
N GLY A 35 -5.41 -8.17 -0.36
CA GLY A 35 -5.38 -7.80 -1.77
C GLY A 35 -4.84 -6.39 -2.01
N VAL A 36 -4.98 -5.47 -1.06
CA VAL A 36 -4.51 -4.08 -1.15
C VAL A 36 -3.31 -3.78 -0.24
N VAL A 37 -2.64 -4.80 0.32
CA VAL A 37 -1.59 -4.59 1.32
C VAL A 37 -0.42 -3.73 0.82
N HIS A 38 -0.03 -3.87 -0.45
CA HIS A 38 1.06 -3.08 -1.04
C HIS A 38 0.59 -1.66 -1.37
N ASP A 39 -0.58 -1.53 -1.98
CA ASP A 39 -1.24 -0.25 -2.28
C ASP A 39 -1.43 0.59 -1.00
N PHE A 40 -1.80 -0.06 0.10
CA PHE A 40 -1.87 0.53 1.43
C PHE A 40 -0.50 1.04 1.93
N LEU A 41 0.56 0.25 1.78
CA LEU A 41 1.92 0.62 2.19
C LEU A 41 2.52 1.75 1.35
N ASP A 42 2.09 1.88 0.10
CA ASP A 42 2.53 2.94 -0.81
C ASP A 42 1.64 4.19 -0.72
N GLY A 43 0.49 4.11 -0.04
CA GLY A 43 -0.46 5.21 0.09
C GLY A 43 -1.31 5.44 -1.17
N GLU A 44 -1.39 4.44 -2.04
CA GLU A 44 -2.05 4.50 -3.36
C GLU A 44 -3.28 3.58 -3.37
N LEU A 45 -4.28 3.87 -2.53
CA LEU A 45 -5.50 3.06 -2.45
C LEU A 45 -6.57 3.54 -3.42
N ASP A 46 -7.04 2.62 -4.25
CA ASP A 46 -8.20 2.82 -5.12
C ASP A 46 -9.41 2.02 -4.60
N GLY A 47 -10.56 2.69 -4.44
CA GLY A 47 -11.84 2.03 -4.16
C GLY A 47 -12.06 1.57 -2.71
N VAL A 48 -11.07 1.72 -1.83
CA VAL A 48 -11.18 1.49 -0.38
C VAL A 48 -10.49 2.61 0.38
N SER A 49 -11.03 3.01 1.54
CA SER A 49 -10.39 4.05 2.35
C SER A 49 -9.20 3.48 3.15
N GLU A 50 -8.19 4.32 3.37
CA GLU A 50 -7.03 3.99 4.21
C GLU A 50 -7.47 3.58 5.63
N GLU A 51 -8.46 4.28 6.20
CA GLU A 51 -8.99 3.99 7.53
C GLU A 51 -9.63 2.61 7.61
N GLN A 52 -10.32 2.15 6.55
CA GLN A 52 -10.94 0.83 6.52
C GLN A 52 -9.88 -0.28 6.51
N VAL A 53 -8.82 -0.11 5.72
CA VAL A 53 -7.71 -1.08 5.63
C VAL A 53 -6.93 -1.11 6.94
N LYS A 54 -6.61 0.06 7.48
CA LYS A 54 -5.93 0.21 8.77
C LYS A 54 -6.74 -0.43 9.90
N ALA A 55 -8.03 -0.13 10.00
CA ALA A 55 -8.90 -0.72 11.01
C ALA A 55 -8.92 -2.25 10.94
N HIS A 56 -8.88 -2.84 9.73
CA HIS A 56 -8.79 -4.29 9.58
C HIS A 56 -7.47 -4.84 10.15
N PHE A 57 -6.33 -4.28 9.76
CA PHE A 57 -5.02 -4.76 10.23
C PHE A 57 -4.80 -4.56 11.74
N GLU A 58 -5.40 -3.54 12.35
CA GLU A 58 -5.34 -3.29 13.79
C GLU A 58 -6.03 -4.39 14.63
N VAL A 59 -7.13 -4.95 14.11
CA VAL A 59 -7.95 -5.92 14.88
C VAL A 59 -7.76 -7.37 14.43
N CYS A 60 -7.31 -7.60 13.19
CA CYS A 60 -7.24 -8.93 12.60
C CYS A 60 -5.89 -9.61 12.86
N LYS A 61 -5.86 -10.47 13.89
CA LYS A 61 -4.66 -11.28 14.25
C LYS A 61 -4.14 -12.17 13.12
N ARG A 62 -4.98 -12.52 12.15
CA ARG A 62 -4.58 -13.34 11.00
C ARG A 62 -3.85 -12.53 9.93
N CYS A 63 -4.29 -11.30 9.69
CA CYS A 63 -3.79 -10.46 8.60
C CYS A 63 -2.61 -9.58 9.03
N TYR A 64 -2.55 -9.17 10.29
CA TYR A 64 -1.45 -8.34 10.81
C TYR A 64 -0.04 -8.90 10.54
N PRO A 65 0.25 -10.22 10.70
CA PRO A 65 1.57 -10.75 10.39
C PRO A 65 2.00 -10.57 8.93
N HIS A 66 1.05 -10.55 7.99
CA HIS A 66 1.35 -10.32 6.58
C HIS A 66 1.80 -8.86 6.35
N LEU A 67 1.03 -7.89 6.87
CA LEU A 67 1.41 -6.48 6.83
C LEU A 67 2.82 -6.27 7.43
N HIS A 68 3.08 -6.88 8.59
CA HIS A 68 4.35 -6.72 9.28
C HIS A 68 5.55 -7.26 8.48
N VAL A 69 5.39 -8.38 7.78
CA VAL A 69 6.44 -8.92 6.90
C VAL A 69 6.72 -7.96 5.74
N GLU A 70 5.68 -7.40 5.13
CA GLU A 70 5.84 -6.44 4.03
C GLU A 70 6.53 -5.15 4.48
N GLU A 71 6.18 -4.62 5.66
CA GLU A 71 6.88 -3.48 6.28
C GLU A 71 8.37 -3.78 6.49
N ALA A 72 8.68 -4.93 7.10
CA ALA A 72 10.06 -5.36 7.37
C ALA A 72 10.86 -5.56 6.07
N PHE A 73 10.20 -6.10 5.04
CA PHE A 73 10.81 -6.27 3.72
C PHE A 73 11.11 -4.92 3.06
N ARG A 74 10.16 -3.97 3.08
CA ARG A 74 10.36 -2.61 2.57
C ARG A 74 11.51 -1.90 3.29
N GLU A 75 11.58 -2.04 4.61
CA GLU A 75 12.68 -1.47 5.39
C GLU A 75 14.04 -2.10 4.99
N ALA A 76 14.08 -3.42 4.78
CA ALA A 76 15.28 -4.11 4.33
C ALA A 76 15.75 -3.63 2.94
N LEU A 77 14.81 -3.41 2.00
CA LEU A 77 15.11 -2.84 0.68
C LEU A 77 15.68 -1.42 0.79
N CYS A 78 15.07 -0.56 1.60
CA CYS A 78 15.57 0.80 1.83
C CYS A 78 16.99 0.80 2.41
N ARG A 79 17.29 -0.10 3.36
CA ARG A 79 18.65 -0.25 3.91
C ARG A 79 19.64 -0.74 2.86
N ALA A 80 19.25 -1.68 2.00
CA ALA A 80 20.11 -2.19 0.92
C ALA A 80 20.39 -1.14 -0.15
N ALA A 81 19.43 -0.27 -0.45
CA ALA A 81 19.56 0.80 -1.45
C ALA A 81 20.24 2.08 -0.89
N ALA A 82 20.56 2.15 0.41
CA ALA A 82 21.00 3.38 1.07
C ALA A 82 22.31 3.98 0.54
N GLU A 83 23.11 3.20 -0.20
CA GLU A 83 24.35 3.67 -0.82
C GLU A 83 24.12 4.43 -2.15
N GLU A 84 22.96 4.28 -2.77
CA GLU A 84 22.58 4.99 -4.00
C GLU A 84 22.05 6.39 -3.67
N ARG A 85 22.91 7.41 -3.80
CA ARG A 85 22.51 8.82 -3.61
C ARG A 85 22.14 9.47 -4.93
N ALA A 86 21.03 10.20 -4.93
CA ALA A 86 20.68 11.10 -6.02
C ALA A 86 21.82 12.13 -6.26
N PRO A 87 22.13 12.47 -7.53
CA PRO A 87 23.15 13.47 -7.85
C PRO A 87 22.85 14.82 -7.15
N THR A 88 23.88 15.43 -6.56
CA THR A 88 23.73 16.70 -5.82
C THR A 88 23.17 17.83 -6.67
N ALA A 89 23.55 17.88 -7.96
CA ALA A 89 23.01 18.84 -8.92
C ALA A 89 21.50 18.69 -9.14
N LEU A 90 20.98 17.45 -9.14
CA LEU A 90 19.55 17.21 -9.25
C LEU A 90 18.83 17.75 -8.00
N LYS A 91 19.37 17.48 -6.81
CA LYS A 91 18.80 17.98 -5.55
C LYS A 91 18.76 19.51 -5.51
N ALA A 92 19.83 20.18 -5.91
CA ALA A 92 19.88 21.65 -5.95
C ALA A 92 18.79 22.24 -6.86
N ARG A 93 18.68 21.73 -8.09
CA ARG A 93 17.64 22.15 -9.04
C ARG A 93 16.22 21.92 -8.49
N LEU A 94 16.00 20.80 -7.80
CA LEU A 94 14.70 20.48 -7.19
C LEU A 94 14.30 21.51 -6.12
N MET A 95 15.25 21.93 -5.28
CA MET A 95 14.99 22.93 -4.25
C MET A 95 14.68 24.32 -4.84
N GLU A 96 15.34 24.70 -5.94
CA GLU A 96 15.03 25.94 -6.66
C GLU A 96 13.60 25.93 -7.22
N LEU A 97 13.20 24.84 -7.87
CA LEU A 97 11.84 24.70 -8.43
C LEU A 97 10.75 24.72 -7.35
N LEU A 98 11.00 24.11 -6.19
CA LEU A 98 10.04 24.16 -5.07
C LEU A 98 9.90 25.57 -4.52
N ALA A 99 11.01 26.31 -4.36
CA ALA A 99 10.98 27.68 -3.90
C ALA A 99 10.25 28.63 -4.87
N GLU A 100 10.33 28.37 -6.18
CA GLU A 100 9.57 29.11 -7.19
C GLU A 100 8.08 28.78 -7.15
N ALA A 101 7.71 27.51 -6.92
CA ALA A 101 6.31 27.09 -6.86
C ALA A 101 5.56 27.60 -5.61
N ASP A 102 6.28 27.80 -4.51
CA ASP A 102 5.74 28.31 -3.25
C ASP A 102 5.67 29.86 -3.17
N ALA A 103 6.19 30.57 -4.19
CA ALA A 103 6.25 32.04 -4.28
C ALA A 103 5.02 32.65 -4.98
#